data_AF-A0A849YZ31-F1
#
_entry.id   AF-A0A849YZ31-F1
#
_cell.length_a   1.000
_cell.length_b   1.000
_cell.length_c   1.000
_cell.angle_alpha   90.00
_cell.angle_beta   90.00
_cell.angle_gamma   90.00
#
_symmetry.space_group_name_H-M   'P 1'
#
loop_
_entity.id
_entity.type
_entity.pdbx_description
1 polymer ?
#
loop_
_entity_poly.entity_id
_entity_poly.type
_entity_poly.pdbx_seq_one_letter_code
_entity_poly.pdbx_strand_id
1 'polypeptide(L)'
;MLNRFTSAVSITAALSVGAALSGCTGEIGGDKPSDVDIPTAAEANEVGVSGARRLTAIEYRATVLDLTGVDVDDAELVLPTDDRTPFDNDFTKQTASQALIDGVEVLSGEIAGEVVADPSLRASVVPCEPTGPSDEACFRSFVTTFGRRALRRTVTGDEVDAFVEHFMPHAALESDFWVAVDSGLRAFLQHPEFLYRVEIGEAVPTMPGLFRLNGFEVATRLSYLLWGSSPPDWLLDMAESGELENPDKVREA
;
A
#
# COMPACT_ATOMS: atom_id res chain seq x y z
N MET A 1 -96.36 25.00 16.27
CA MET A 1 -96.36 26.10 15.28
C MET A 1 -94.94 26.17 14.72
N LEU A 2 -94.78 25.87 13.43
CA LEU A 2 -93.61 26.09 12.54
C LEU A 2 -92.27 25.44 12.98
N ASN A 3 -91.94 24.21 12.55
CA ASN A 3 -91.49 23.76 11.22
C ASN A 3 -90.13 24.34 10.79
N ARG A 4 -89.09 23.49 10.73
CA ARG A 4 -88.07 23.44 9.66
C ARG A 4 -87.19 22.19 9.78
N PHE A 5 -87.35 21.32 8.79
CA PHE A 5 -86.40 20.29 8.33
C PHE A 5 -85.06 20.91 7.90
N THR A 6 -83.94 20.19 8.05
CA THR A 6 -83.13 19.65 6.94
C THR A 6 -81.86 18.92 7.38
N SER A 7 -81.68 17.74 6.80
CA SER A 7 -80.46 17.10 6.27
C SER A 7 -79.35 16.54 7.18
N ALA A 8 -79.16 15.24 6.98
CA ALA A 8 -78.07 14.38 7.42
C ALA A 8 -76.77 14.61 6.64
N VAL A 9 -75.63 14.38 7.29
CA VAL A 9 -74.37 13.94 6.66
C VAL A 9 -73.63 13.04 7.65
N SER A 10 -73.46 11.76 7.27
CA SER A 10 -72.57 10.80 7.93
C SER A 10 -71.17 10.91 7.32
N ILE A 11 -70.12 11.01 8.14
CA ILE A 11 -68.74 10.86 7.70
C ILE A 11 -68.08 9.77 8.55
N THR A 12 -67.85 8.63 7.90
CA THR A 12 -67.06 7.50 8.39
C THR A 12 -65.59 7.78 8.09
N ALA A 13 -64.76 7.97 9.11
CA ALA A 13 -63.31 8.08 8.95
C ALA A 13 -62.65 6.73 9.30
N ALA A 14 -62.14 6.04 8.27
CA ALA A 14 -61.30 4.86 8.43
C ALA A 14 -59.87 5.30 8.73
N LEU A 15 -59.32 4.87 9.87
CA LEU A 15 -57.93 5.11 10.27
C LEU A 15 -57.10 3.89 9.86
N SER A 16 -56.38 3.98 8.74
CA SER A 16 -55.40 2.98 8.32
C SER A 16 -54.03 3.30 8.91
N VAL A 17 -53.48 2.35 9.66
CA VAL A 17 -52.11 2.36 10.20
C VAL A 17 -51.12 2.16 9.05
N GLY A 18 -50.27 3.16 8.80
CA GLY A 18 -49.13 3.05 7.88
C GLY A 18 -47.82 3.06 8.66
N ALA A 19 -47.23 1.89 8.87
CA ALA A 19 -45.86 1.77 9.37
C ALA A 19 -44.88 2.05 8.22
N ALA A 20 -44.21 3.20 8.26
CA ALA A 20 -43.16 3.54 7.30
C ALA A 20 -41.85 2.84 7.74
N LEU A 21 -41.48 1.77 7.03
CA LEU A 21 -40.11 1.26 7.03
C LEU A 21 -39.27 2.24 6.22
N SER A 22 -38.49 3.07 6.91
CA SER A 22 -37.42 3.86 6.28
C SER A 22 -36.27 2.90 5.97
N GLY A 23 -36.28 2.33 4.77
CA GLY A 23 -35.10 1.73 4.16
C GLY A 23 -34.26 2.83 3.52
N CYS A 24 -32.96 2.86 3.80
CA CYS A 24 -32.01 3.69 3.06
C CYS A 24 -31.94 3.18 1.61
N THR A 25 -32.51 3.93 0.67
CA THR A 25 -32.27 3.72 -0.76
C THR A 25 -31.01 4.48 -1.14
N GLY A 26 -29.90 3.77 -1.33
CA GLY A 26 -28.72 4.31 -2.02
C GLY A 26 -28.98 4.28 -3.52
N GLU A 27 -28.92 5.44 -4.17
CA GLU A 27 -28.96 5.57 -5.62
C GLU A 27 -27.53 5.32 -6.14
N ILE A 28 -27.30 4.17 -6.79
CA ILE A 28 -26.02 3.90 -7.47
C ILE A 28 -26.06 4.64 -8.81
N GLY A 29 -25.19 5.65 -8.94
CA GLY A 29 -25.18 6.64 -10.01
C GLY A 29 -25.13 6.05 -11.42
N GLY A 30 -25.86 6.73 -12.32
CA GLY A 30 -25.86 6.48 -13.75
C GLY A 30 -24.74 7.22 -14.49
N ASP A 31 -24.31 6.61 -15.59
CA ASP A 31 -23.27 7.02 -16.54
C ASP A 31 -23.18 8.53 -16.85
N LYS A 32 -22.00 9.13 -16.60
CA LYS A 32 -21.22 9.91 -17.59
C LYS A 32 -19.73 9.95 -17.19
N PRO A 33 -18.78 9.59 -18.08
CA PRO A 33 -17.35 9.80 -17.84
C PRO A 33 -16.92 11.15 -18.43
N SER A 34 -16.84 12.19 -17.60
CA SER A 34 -15.90 13.32 -17.71
C SER A 34 -16.32 14.46 -16.78
N ASP A 35 -15.84 14.43 -15.56
CA ASP A 35 -15.27 15.57 -14.84
C ASP A 35 -14.52 14.94 -13.66
N VAL A 36 -13.38 15.50 -13.28
CA VAL A 36 -12.64 15.05 -12.10
C VAL A 36 -13.64 14.98 -10.95
N ASP A 37 -13.89 13.77 -10.42
CA ASP A 37 -14.89 13.57 -9.37
C ASP A 37 -14.33 14.25 -8.11
N ILE A 38 -14.72 15.52 -7.92
CA ILE A 38 -14.32 16.35 -6.79
C ILE A 38 -15.31 16.02 -5.68
N PRO A 39 -14.85 15.44 -4.55
CA PRO A 39 -15.74 15.06 -3.47
C PRO A 39 -16.56 16.24 -2.95
N THR A 40 -17.78 15.97 -2.51
CA THR A 40 -18.54 16.94 -1.72
C THR A 40 -17.85 17.20 -0.38
N ALA A 41 -18.17 18.32 0.26
CA ALA A 41 -17.62 18.63 1.58
C ALA A 41 -18.02 17.59 2.66
N ALA A 42 -19.13 16.88 2.48
CA ALA A 42 -19.52 15.78 3.36
C ALA A 42 -18.61 14.57 3.18
N GLU A 43 -18.39 14.14 1.92
CA GLU A 43 -17.49 13.03 1.58
C GLU A 43 -16.04 13.34 1.98
N ALA A 44 -15.58 14.58 1.80
CA ALA A 44 -14.25 15.01 2.22
C ALA A 44 -14.02 14.87 3.74
N ASN A 45 -15.08 15.02 4.56
CA ASN A 45 -14.99 14.83 6.02
C ASN A 45 -14.98 13.36 6.44
N GLU A 46 -15.28 12.44 5.53
CA GLU A 46 -15.21 10.98 5.77
C GLU A 46 -13.82 10.42 5.43
N VAL A 47 -12.97 11.19 4.76
CA VAL A 47 -11.61 10.79 4.40
C VAL A 47 -10.69 10.89 5.62
N GLY A 48 -10.07 9.76 5.96
CA GLY A 48 -9.07 9.69 7.03
C GLY A 48 -7.79 10.46 6.70
N VAL A 49 -7.09 10.93 7.73
CA VAL A 49 -5.78 11.58 7.57
C VAL A 49 -4.75 10.53 7.14
N SER A 50 -4.03 10.84 6.06
CA SER A 50 -2.92 10.05 5.52
C SER A 50 -1.57 10.64 5.89
N GLY A 51 -0.55 9.80 5.98
CA GLY A 51 0.83 10.21 6.21
C GLY A 51 1.80 9.06 5.92
N ALA A 52 3.08 9.25 6.24
CA ALA A 52 4.07 8.17 6.17
C ALA A 52 3.88 7.21 7.34
N ARG A 53 3.11 6.14 7.13
CA ARG A 53 2.87 5.10 8.15
C ARG A 53 3.97 4.06 8.08
N ARG A 54 4.65 3.79 9.19
CA ARG A 54 5.63 2.70 9.28
C ARG A 54 4.91 1.34 9.21
N LEU A 55 5.52 0.37 8.52
CA LEU A 55 5.09 -1.02 8.61
C LEU A 55 5.18 -1.46 10.07
N THR A 56 4.12 -2.07 10.57
CA THR A 56 4.17 -2.79 11.86
C THR A 56 5.15 -3.96 11.74
N ALA A 57 5.65 -4.49 12.86
CA ALA A 57 6.55 -5.65 12.82
C ALA A 57 5.92 -6.87 12.12
N ILE A 58 4.60 -7.06 12.25
CA ILE A 58 3.84 -8.11 11.57
C ILE A 58 3.81 -7.86 10.05
N GLU A 59 3.52 -6.63 9.62
CA GLU A 59 3.52 -6.24 8.21
C GLU A 59 4.94 -6.33 7.61
N TYR A 60 5.98 -5.96 8.36
CA TYR A 60 7.38 -6.10 7.96
C TYR A 60 7.71 -7.57 7.69
N ARG A 61 7.42 -8.46 8.66
CA ARG A 61 7.65 -9.90 8.52
C ARG A 61 6.93 -10.49 7.31
N ALA A 62 5.63 -10.21 7.16
CA ALA A 62 4.84 -10.70 6.02
C ALA A 62 5.40 -10.18 4.69
N THR A 63 5.77 -8.91 4.64
CA THR A 63 6.36 -8.29 3.44
C THR A 63 7.70 -8.93 3.08
N VAL A 64 8.60 -9.14 4.05
CA VAL A 64 9.90 -9.78 3.82
C VAL A 64 9.71 -11.21 3.32
N LEU A 65 8.81 -11.97 3.94
CA LEU A 65 8.50 -13.34 3.52
C LEU A 65 8.01 -13.39 2.07
N ASP A 66 7.09 -12.50 1.68
CA ASP A 66 6.54 -12.44 0.31
C ASP A 66 7.53 -11.96 -0.75
N LEU A 67 8.54 -11.16 -0.36
CA LEU A 67 9.55 -10.62 -1.28
C LEU A 67 10.77 -11.54 -1.41
N THR A 68 11.16 -12.21 -0.33
CA THR A 68 12.45 -12.92 -0.25
C THR A 68 12.29 -14.42 -0.04
N GLY A 69 11.21 -14.85 0.62
CA GLY A 69 11.03 -16.22 1.11
C GLY A 69 11.63 -16.46 2.51
N VAL A 70 12.31 -15.47 3.10
CA VAL A 70 12.87 -15.55 4.46
C VAL A 70 11.80 -15.22 5.50
N ASP A 71 11.64 -16.07 6.51
CA ASP A 71 10.75 -15.80 7.65
C ASP A 71 11.54 -15.23 8.84
N VAL A 72 11.34 -13.93 9.12
CA VAL A 72 11.92 -13.24 10.27
C VAL A 72 10.93 -13.25 11.44
N ASP A 73 10.81 -14.41 12.09
CA ASP A 73 9.83 -14.64 13.16
C ASP A 73 10.13 -13.86 14.46
N ASP A 74 11.35 -13.36 14.60
CA ASP A 74 11.83 -12.52 15.68
C ASP A 74 11.71 -11.01 15.40
N ALA A 75 11.18 -10.59 14.24
CA ALA A 75 11.04 -9.18 13.89
C ALA A 75 10.29 -8.35 14.95
N GLU A 76 9.30 -8.94 15.64
CA GLU A 76 8.56 -8.30 16.74
C GLU A 76 9.41 -8.07 18.01
N LEU A 77 10.49 -8.82 18.18
CA LEU A 77 11.45 -8.66 19.28
C LEU A 77 12.54 -7.64 18.94
N VAL A 78 12.89 -7.53 17.66
CA VAL A 78 13.98 -6.68 17.15
C VAL A 78 13.48 -5.27 16.84
N LEU A 79 12.28 -5.13 16.26
CA LEU A 79 11.71 -3.83 15.89
C LEU A 79 10.98 -3.17 17.06
N PRO A 80 10.94 -1.82 17.12
CA PRO A 80 10.21 -1.12 18.17
C PRO A 80 8.72 -1.44 18.11
N THR A 81 8.16 -1.82 19.26
CA THR A 81 6.72 -2.07 19.41
C THR A 81 5.92 -0.80 19.14
N ASP A 82 4.91 -0.90 18.29
CA ASP A 82 3.95 0.19 18.07
C ASP A 82 2.91 0.24 19.19
N ASP A 83 2.63 1.45 19.69
CA ASP A 83 1.59 1.67 20.71
C ASP A 83 0.20 1.39 20.12
N ARG A 84 -0.49 0.36 20.64
CA ARG A 84 -1.86 0.00 20.23
C ARG A 84 -2.91 0.89 20.88
N THR A 85 -3.25 2.01 20.25
CA THR A 85 -4.30 2.91 20.75
C THR A 85 -5.05 3.65 19.63
N PRO A 86 -6.23 3.20 19.15
CA PRO A 86 -6.84 1.87 19.28
C PRO A 86 -6.20 0.79 18.38
N PHE A 87 -5.38 1.19 17.41
CA PHE A 87 -4.65 0.31 16.48
C PHE A 87 -3.14 0.58 16.60
N ASP A 88 -2.30 -0.33 16.09
CA ASP A 88 -0.82 -0.24 16.06
C ASP A 88 -0.26 0.58 14.88
N ASN A 89 -1.12 1.30 14.16
CA ASN A 89 -0.77 1.98 12.91
C ASN A 89 -0.90 3.51 12.96
N ASP A 90 -0.82 4.08 14.16
CA ASP A 90 -0.89 5.54 14.36
C ASP A 90 0.42 6.21 13.91
N PHE A 91 0.45 6.67 12.66
CA PHE A 91 1.64 7.30 12.06
C PHE A 91 2.13 8.55 12.83
N THR A 92 1.28 9.18 13.65
CA THR A 92 1.67 10.36 14.45
C THR A 92 2.60 10.01 15.61
N LYS A 93 2.64 8.73 16.00
CA LYS A 93 3.49 8.20 17.08
C LYS A 93 4.67 7.37 16.56
N GLN A 94 4.65 6.97 15.29
CA GLN A 94 5.68 6.16 14.64
C GLN A 94 6.89 7.01 14.23
N THR A 95 7.57 7.60 15.21
CA THR A 95 8.79 8.37 14.96
C THR A 95 9.99 7.45 14.70
N ALA A 96 10.87 7.85 13.78
CA ALA A 96 12.17 7.20 13.64
C ALA A 96 12.91 7.24 14.98
N SER A 97 13.40 6.09 15.42
CA SER A 97 14.12 5.91 16.68
C SER A 97 15.42 5.15 16.43
N GLN A 98 16.38 5.29 17.34
CA GLN A 98 17.63 4.52 17.25
C GLN A 98 17.36 3.01 17.23
N ALA A 99 16.41 2.55 18.05
CA ALA A 99 16.02 1.14 18.08
C ALA A 99 15.43 0.65 16.74
N LEU A 100 14.72 1.52 15.99
CA LEU A 100 14.27 1.17 14.64
C LEU A 100 15.47 1.02 13.68
N ILE A 101 16.42 1.95 13.72
CA ILE A 101 17.59 1.94 12.85
C ILE A 101 18.42 0.68 13.11
N ASP A 102 18.76 0.43 14.38
CA ASP A 102 19.56 -0.72 14.79
C ASP A 102 18.84 -2.04 14.45
N GLY A 103 17.53 -2.10 14.69
CA GLY A 103 16.73 -3.30 14.43
C GLY A 103 16.62 -3.62 12.94
N VAL A 104 16.40 -2.61 12.09
CA VAL A 104 16.35 -2.81 10.64
C VAL A 104 17.74 -3.15 10.08
N GLU A 105 18.81 -2.54 10.61
CA GLU A 105 20.18 -2.90 10.22
C GLU A 105 20.45 -4.40 10.44
N VAL A 106 20.15 -4.90 11.65
CA VAL A 106 20.28 -6.32 12.01
C VAL A 106 19.48 -7.21 11.07
N LEU A 107 18.16 -6.98 10.97
CA LEU A 107 17.27 -7.81 10.15
C LEU A 107 17.69 -7.77 8.67
N SER A 108 18.06 -6.60 8.15
CA SER A 108 18.47 -6.48 6.75
C SER A 108 19.72 -7.31 6.44
N GLY A 109 20.67 -7.38 7.37
CA GLY A 109 21.87 -8.21 7.23
C GLY A 109 21.59 -9.69 7.31
N GLU A 110 20.70 -10.11 8.22
CA GLU A 110 20.26 -11.51 8.36
C GLU A 110 19.51 -11.99 7.11
N ILE A 111 18.51 -11.22 6.67
CA ILE A 111 17.71 -11.53 5.47
C ILE A 111 18.61 -11.61 4.23
N ALA A 112 19.45 -10.59 4.01
CA ALA A 112 20.33 -10.57 2.85
C ALA A 112 21.33 -11.73 2.87
N GLY A 113 21.92 -12.02 4.04
CA GLY A 113 22.82 -13.15 4.24
C GLY A 113 22.18 -14.51 3.96
N GLU A 114 20.94 -14.71 4.40
CA GLU A 114 20.19 -15.95 4.14
C GLU A 114 19.83 -16.10 2.66
N VAL A 115 19.30 -15.03 2.04
CA VAL A 115 18.98 -15.03 0.60
C VAL A 115 20.20 -15.37 -0.24
N VAL A 116 21.35 -14.75 0.03
CA VAL A 116 22.56 -15.04 -0.74
C VAL A 116 23.20 -16.37 -0.35
N ALA A 117 22.87 -17.01 0.77
CA ALA A 117 23.40 -18.33 1.11
C ALA A 117 22.62 -19.49 0.46
N ASP A 118 21.33 -19.31 0.20
CA ASP A 118 20.44 -20.35 -0.32
C ASP A 118 20.15 -20.17 -1.83
N PRO A 119 20.55 -21.12 -2.70
CA PRO A 119 20.26 -21.07 -4.14
C PRO A 119 18.77 -20.95 -4.50
N SER A 120 17.86 -21.47 -3.68
CA SER A 120 16.42 -21.38 -3.92
C SER A 120 15.88 -19.97 -3.64
N LEU A 121 16.39 -19.29 -2.60
CA LEU A 121 16.06 -17.90 -2.29
C LEU A 121 16.72 -16.93 -3.28
N ARG A 122 17.93 -17.23 -3.75
CA ARG A 122 18.54 -16.48 -4.85
C ARG A 122 17.63 -16.42 -6.08
N ALA A 123 17.03 -17.56 -6.44
CA ALA A 123 16.15 -17.67 -7.60
C ALA A 123 14.78 -17.01 -7.41
N SER A 124 14.31 -16.79 -6.17
CA SER A 124 13.08 -16.02 -5.91
C SER A 124 13.30 -14.51 -6.01
N VAL A 125 14.52 -14.04 -5.70
CA VAL A 125 14.85 -12.61 -5.62
C VAL A 125 15.49 -12.07 -6.90
N VAL A 126 16.37 -12.85 -7.54
CA VAL A 126 17.09 -12.46 -8.75
C VAL A 126 16.48 -13.17 -9.97
N PRO A 127 15.88 -12.44 -10.94
CA PRO A 127 15.11 -13.03 -12.03
C PRO A 127 15.97 -13.62 -13.17
N CYS A 128 17.28 -13.71 -12.98
CA CYS A 128 18.26 -14.08 -14.00
C CYS A 128 19.40 -14.89 -13.38
N GLU A 129 20.06 -15.71 -14.19
CA GLU A 129 21.30 -16.37 -13.79
C GLU A 129 22.49 -15.45 -14.13
N PRO A 130 23.30 -15.04 -13.13
CA PRO A 130 24.44 -14.16 -13.38
C PRO A 130 25.53 -14.87 -14.19
N THR A 131 26.03 -14.21 -15.24
CA THR A 131 27.10 -14.75 -16.10
C THR A 131 28.50 -14.54 -15.53
N GLY A 132 28.63 -13.74 -14.48
CA GLY A 132 29.89 -13.48 -13.77
C GLY A 132 29.74 -12.39 -12.71
N PRO A 133 30.81 -12.07 -11.97
CA PRO A 133 30.78 -11.11 -10.86
C PRO A 133 30.51 -9.66 -11.29
N SER A 134 30.64 -9.35 -12.57
CA SER A 134 30.41 -8.01 -13.13
C SER A 134 29.20 -7.97 -14.08
N ASP A 135 28.25 -8.90 -13.93
CA ASP A 135 27.03 -8.95 -14.75
C ASP A 135 26.04 -7.84 -14.37
N GLU A 136 26.29 -6.64 -14.87
CA GLU A 136 25.45 -5.47 -14.63
C GLU A 136 24.01 -5.67 -15.15
N ALA A 137 23.81 -6.37 -16.25
CA ALA A 137 22.48 -6.57 -16.83
C ALA A 137 21.59 -7.40 -15.91
N CYS A 138 22.15 -8.45 -15.31
CA CYS A 138 21.41 -9.24 -14.33
C CYS A 138 21.15 -8.43 -13.04
N PHE A 139 22.13 -7.67 -12.56
CA PHE A 139 21.95 -6.83 -11.38
C PHE A 139 20.87 -5.75 -11.57
N ARG A 140 20.84 -5.08 -12.74
CA ARG A 140 19.76 -4.14 -13.11
C ARG A 140 18.38 -4.80 -13.07
N SER A 141 18.29 -6.03 -13.57
CA SER A 141 17.02 -6.80 -13.56
C SER A 141 16.56 -7.11 -12.14
N PHE A 142 17.49 -7.48 -11.25
CA PHE A 142 17.22 -7.62 -9.81
C PHE A 142 16.70 -6.30 -9.21
N VAL A 143 17.43 -5.19 -9.38
CA VAL A 143 17.05 -3.88 -8.80
C VAL A 143 15.68 -3.44 -9.29
N THR A 144 15.39 -3.63 -10.58
CA THR A 144 14.10 -3.24 -11.17
C THR A 144 12.96 -4.10 -10.63
N THR A 145 13.13 -5.41 -10.62
CA THR A 145 12.06 -6.36 -10.28
C THR A 145 11.80 -6.36 -8.77
N PHE A 146 12.85 -6.50 -7.97
CA PHE A 146 12.75 -6.51 -6.52
C PHE A 146 12.33 -5.13 -5.99
N GLY A 147 12.97 -4.07 -6.49
CA GLY A 147 12.68 -2.70 -6.08
C GLY A 147 11.24 -2.29 -6.40
N ARG A 148 10.65 -2.76 -7.50
CA ARG A 148 9.25 -2.47 -7.84
C ARG A 148 8.28 -2.94 -6.76
N ARG A 149 8.47 -4.16 -6.25
CA ARG A 149 7.64 -4.70 -5.17
C ARG A 149 8.05 -4.10 -3.82
N ALA A 150 9.33 -3.98 -3.52
CA ALA A 150 9.82 -3.45 -2.24
C ALA A 150 9.41 -1.98 -2.01
N LEU A 151 9.54 -1.14 -3.03
CA LEU A 151 9.19 0.28 -2.96
C LEU A 151 7.74 0.56 -3.40
N ARG A 152 7.06 -0.44 -3.93
CA ARG A 152 5.64 -0.41 -4.33
C ARG A 152 5.34 0.66 -5.38
N ARG A 153 6.31 0.92 -6.25
CA ARG A 153 6.24 1.83 -7.40
C ARG A 153 7.27 1.42 -8.44
N THR A 154 7.16 1.96 -9.64
CA THR A 154 8.21 1.80 -10.65
C THR A 154 9.53 2.42 -10.16
N VAL A 155 10.61 1.66 -10.26
CA VAL A 155 11.98 2.14 -9.98
C VAL A 155 12.47 2.90 -11.21
N THR A 156 12.93 4.12 -11.03
CA THR A 156 13.38 4.97 -12.14
C THR A 156 14.74 4.50 -12.68
N GLY A 157 15.05 4.86 -13.93
CA GLY A 157 16.36 4.54 -14.53
C GLY A 157 17.53 5.07 -13.71
N ASP A 158 17.41 6.31 -13.21
CA ASP A 158 18.43 6.96 -12.37
C ASP A 158 18.64 6.21 -11.04
N GLU A 159 17.58 5.68 -10.42
CA GLU A 159 17.70 4.85 -9.22
C GLU A 159 18.38 3.52 -9.53
N VAL A 160 18.05 2.88 -10.66
CA VAL A 160 18.71 1.65 -11.09
C VAL A 160 20.20 1.90 -11.35
N ASP A 161 20.54 2.99 -12.03
CA ASP A 161 21.92 3.41 -12.28
C ASP A 161 22.67 3.64 -10.97
N ALA A 162 22.07 4.33 -10.00
CA ALA A 162 22.68 4.57 -8.70
C ALA A 162 23.01 3.27 -7.94
N PHE A 163 22.12 2.28 -7.96
CA PHE A 163 22.39 0.97 -7.36
C PHE A 163 23.55 0.26 -8.05
N VAL A 164 23.57 0.26 -9.39
CA VAL A 164 24.65 -0.34 -10.19
C VAL A 164 25.98 0.30 -9.85
N GLU A 165 26.06 1.64 -9.91
CA GLU A 165 27.28 2.41 -9.67
C GLU A 165 27.82 2.19 -8.26
N HIS A 166 26.94 2.02 -7.28
CA HIS A 166 27.35 1.85 -5.89
C HIS A 166 27.79 0.41 -5.56
N PHE A 167 27.07 -0.61 -6.04
CA PHE A 167 27.26 -1.98 -5.54
C PHE A 167 28.07 -2.90 -6.47
N MET A 168 27.98 -2.74 -7.80
CA MET A 168 28.72 -3.60 -8.74
C MET A 168 30.25 -3.53 -8.61
N PRO A 169 30.88 -2.38 -8.26
CA PRO A 169 32.32 -2.35 -8.02
C PRO A 169 32.78 -3.30 -6.91
N HIS A 170 31.95 -3.52 -5.89
CA HIS A 170 32.26 -4.44 -4.79
C HIS A 170 32.18 -5.91 -5.23
N ALA A 171 31.17 -6.27 -6.03
CA ALA A 171 31.08 -7.61 -6.61
C ALA A 171 32.27 -7.94 -7.52
N ALA A 172 32.72 -6.97 -8.32
CA ALA A 172 33.91 -7.14 -9.17
C ALA A 172 35.19 -7.31 -8.34
N LEU A 173 35.34 -6.53 -7.25
CA LEU A 173 36.51 -6.61 -6.37
C LEU A 173 36.62 -7.97 -5.66
N GLU A 174 35.50 -8.45 -5.11
CA GLU A 174 35.43 -9.73 -4.39
C GLU A 174 35.31 -10.94 -5.33
N SER A 175 35.18 -10.71 -6.63
CA SER A 175 34.92 -11.75 -7.64
C SER A 175 33.68 -12.59 -7.34
N ASP A 176 32.65 -11.95 -6.75
CA ASP A 176 31.38 -12.58 -6.40
C ASP A 176 30.20 -11.64 -6.66
N PHE A 177 29.30 -12.03 -7.58
CA PHE A 177 28.09 -11.28 -7.93
C PHE A 177 27.19 -11.03 -6.71
N TRP A 178 27.12 -12.00 -5.79
CA TRP A 178 26.18 -11.98 -4.68
C TRP A 178 26.53 -10.92 -3.63
N VAL A 179 27.76 -10.39 -3.63
CA VAL A 179 28.15 -9.24 -2.80
C VAL A 179 27.34 -7.99 -3.15
N ALA A 180 27.07 -7.76 -4.44
CA ALA A 180 26.23 -6.64 -4.87
C ALA A 180 24.75 -6.88 -4.50
N VAL A 181 24.26 -8.10 -4.65
CA VAL A 181 22.88 -8.47 -4.28
C VAL A 181 22.64 -8.34 -2.78
N ASP A 182 23.56 -8.82 -1.94
CA ASP A 182 23.49 -8.65 -0.48
C ASP A 182 23.40 -7.17 -0.10
N SER A 183 24.28 -6.35 -0.66
CA SER A 183 24.29 -4.90 -0.40
C SER A 183 23.01 -4.21 -0.92
N GLY A 184 22.52 -4.60 -2.10
CA GLY A 184 21.29 -4.08 -2.69
C GLY A 184 20.04 -4.45 -1.88
N LEU A 185 19.96 -5.69 -1.39
CA LEU A 185 18.88 -6.13 -0.49
C LEU A 185 18.88 -5.31 0.80
N ARG A 186 20.04 -5.15 1.44
CA ARG A 186 20.16 -4.31 2.64
C ARG A 186 19.71 -2.87 2.38
N ALA A 187 20.08 -2.31 1.23
CA ALA A 187 19.69 -0.97 0.84
C ALA A 187 18.17 -0.83 0.65
N PHE A 188 17.52 -1.79 -0.02
CA PHE A 188 16.06 -1.80 -0.16
C PHE A 188 15.34 -1.96 1.18
N LEU A 189 15.79 -2.91 2.02
CA LEU A 189 15.16 -3.21 3.32
C LEU A 189 15.32 -2.06 4.34
N GLN A 190 16.32 -1.20 4.15
CA GLN A 190 16.52 0.02 4.93
C GLN A 190 15.92 1.27 4.28
N HIS A 191 15.35 1.15 3.08
CA HIS A 191 14.81 2.29 2.35
C HIS A 191 13.57 2.87 3.05
N PRO A 192 13.41 4.20 3.17
CA PRO A 192 12.23 4.80 3.78
C PRO A 192 10.91 4.35 3.13
N GLU A 193 10.84 4.25 1.80
CA GLU A 193 9.61 3.78 1.13
C GLU A 193 9.35 2.28 1.29
N PHE A 194 10.34 1.48 1.70
CA PHE A 194 10.11 0.10 2.12
C PHE A 194 9.56 0.06 3.55
N LEU A 195 10.18 0.80 4.47
CA LEU A 195 9.79 0.82 5.89
C LEU A 195 8.49 1.58 6.15
N TYR A 196 8.14 2.53 5.29
CA TYR A 196 6.96 3.38 5.43
C TYR A 196 6.09 3.29 4.18
N ARG A 197 4.79 3.15 4.40
CA ARG A 197 3.74 3.36 3.42
C ARG A 197 3.51 4.86 3.31
N VAL A 198 4.07 5.46 2.27
CA VAL A 198 4.00 6.88 2.01
C VAL A 198 2.80 7.16 1.10
N GLU A 199 1.85 7.94 1.60
CA GLU A 199 0.67 8.37 0.87
C GLU A 199 0.67 9.91 0.82
N ILE A 200 1.29 10.45 -0.23
CA ILE A 200 1.40 11.90 -0.47
C ILE A 200 0.20 12.37 -1.29
N GLY A 201 -0.19 11.59 -2.29
CA GLY A 201 -1.25 11.90 -3.23
C GLY A 201 -1.06 13.21 -4.01
N GLU A 202 -2.06 13.54 -4.82
CA GLU A 202 -2.15 14.81 -5.54
C GLU A 202 -3.19 15.71 -4.88
N ALA A 203 -2.84 16.97 -4.61
CA ALA A 203 -3.75 17.91 -3.99
C ALA A 203 -5.01 18.12 -4.86
N VAL A 204 -6.20 17.97 -4.27
CA VAL A 204 -7.45 18.20 -4.98
C VAL A 204 -7.65 19.71 -5.14
N PRO A 205 -7.72 20.24 -6.38
CA PRO A 205 -7.99 21.66 -6.59
C PRO A 205 -9.28 22.05 -5.90
N THR A 206 -9.28 23.17 -5.16
CA THR A 206 -10.41 23.72 -4.39
C THR A 206 -10.70 23.13 -3.00
N MET A 207 -9.99 22.07 -2.57
CA MET A 207 -10.12 21.50 -1.23
C MET A 207 -8.78 21.41 -0.50
N PRO A 208 -8.39 22.44 0.27
CA PRO A 208 -7.16 22.43 1.04
C PRO A 208 -7.11 21.25 2.01
N GLY A 209 -6.01 20.49 1.99
CA GLY A 209 -5.80 19.34 2.87
C GLY A 209 -6.37 18.02 2.35
N LEU A 210 -7.06 18.02 1.20
CA LEU A 210 -7.53 16.79 0.56
C LEU A 210 -6.61 16.41 -0.59
N PHE A 211 -6.19 15.14 -0.60
CA PHE A 211 -5.28 14.59 -1.61
C PHE A 211 -5.91 13.34 -2.23
N ARG A 212 -5.83 13.22 -3.55
CA ARG A 212 -6.20 12.02 -4.29
C ARG A 212 -5.00 11.09 -4.36
N LEU A 213 -5.19 9.84 -3.95
CA LEU A 213 -4.14 8.83 -4.08
C LEU A 213 -3.94 8.44 -5.54
N ASN A 214 -2.68 8.21 -5.92
CA ASN A 214 -2.35 7.62 -7.22
C ASN A 214 -2.58 6.09 -7.20
N GLY A 215 -2.51 5.46 -8.37
CA GLY A 215 -2.75 4.02 -8.51
C GLY A 215 -1.86 3.15 -7.59
N PHE A 216 -0.59 3.49 -7.40
CA PHE A 216 0.34 2.73 -6.55
C PHE A 216 0.00 2.86 -5.06
N GLU A 217 -0.40 4.05 -4.62
CA GLU A 217 -0.87 4.29 -3.26
C GLU A 217 -2.18 3.54 -2.98
N VAL A 218 -3.10 3.48 -3.97
CA VAL A 218 -4.33 2.67 -3.89
C VAL A 218 -4.00 1.19 -3.82
N ALA A 219 -3.15 0.66 -4.71
CA ALA A 219 -2.68 -0.73 -4.69
C ALA A 219 -2.08 -1.11 -3.34
N THR A 220 -1.18 -0.27 -2.82
CA THR A 220 -0.53 -0.46 -1.52
C THR A 220 -1.56 -0.48 -0.40
N ARG A 221 -2.51 0.46 -0.39
CA ARG A 221 -3.53 0.54 0.64
C ARG A 221 -4.43 -0.69 0.65
N LEU A 222 -4.88 -1.15 -0.51
CA LEU A 222 -5.67 -2.38 -0.65
C LEU A 222 -4.88 -3.60 -0.18
N SER A 223 -3.64 -3.73 -0.62
CA SER A 223 -2.84 -4.92 -0.32
C SER A 223 -2.55 -5.07 1.17
N TYR A 224 -2.15 -3.99 1.84
CA TYR A 224 -1.93 -4.04 3.28
C TYR A 224 -3.22 -4.13 4.10
N LEU A 225 -4.36 -3.67 3.57
CA LEU A 225 -5.65 -3.85 4.23
C LEU A 225 -6.07 -5.33 4.22
N LEU A 226 -5.84 -6.03 3.11
CA LEU A 226 -6.34 -7.38 2.88
C LEU A 226 -5.35 -8.48 3.30
N TRP A 227 -4.08 -8.29 2.99
CA TRP A 227 -3.03 -9.30 3.19
C TRP A 227 -1.93 -8.86 4.16
N GLY A 228 -1.87 -7.57 4.52
CA GLY A 228 -0.82 -7.06 5.42
C GLY A 228 0.59 -7.12 4.80
N SER A 229 0.70 -7.15 3.48
CA SER A 229 1.95 -7.32 2.75
C SER A 229 1.99 -6.45 1.49
N SER A 230 3.09 -6.51 0.75
CA SER A 230 3.28 -5.76 -0.50
C SER A 230 2.30 -6.21 -1.60
N PRO A 231 1.81 -5.28 -2.44
CA PRO A 231 1.03 -5.61 -3.62
C PRO A 231 1.68 -6.70 -4.50
N PRO A 232 0.91 -7.67 -4.98
CA PRO A 232 1.37 -8.59 -6.02
C PRO A 232 1.52 -7.85 -7.36
N ASP A 233 2.30 -8.44 -8.29
CA ASP A 233 2.62 -7.77 -9.56
C ASP A 233 1.39 -7.36 -10.36
N TRP A 234 0.35 -8.19 -10.43
CA TRP A 234 -0.87 -7.86 -11.16
C TRP A 234 -1.56 -6.59 -10.63
N LEU A 235 -1.46 -6.30 -9.32
CA LEU A 235 -2.07 -5.12 -8.72
C LEU A 235 -1.20 -3.88 -8.98
N LEU A 236 0.12 -4.05 -9.01
CA LEU A 236 1.05 -3.00 -9.43
C LEU A 236 0.93 -2.71 -10.93
N ASP A 237 0.61 -3.71 -11.75
CA ASP A 237 0.37 -3.55 -13.19
C ASP A 237 -0.90 -2.72 -13.44
N MET A 238 -1.98 -2.98 -12.67
CA MET A 238 -3.19 -2.15 -12.70
C MET A 238 -2.95 -0.73 -12.20
N ALA A 239 -2.06 -0.54 -11.22
CA ALA A 239 -1.65 0.78 -10.75
C ALA A 239 -0.92 1.55 -11.86
N GLU A 240 0.04 0.91 -12.51
CA GLU A 240 0.87 1.49 -13.57
C GLU A 240 0.09 1.80 -14.86
N SER A 241 -0.92 1.00 -15.18
CA SER A 241 -1.81 1.22 -16.32
C SER A 241 -2.84 2.33 -16.10
N GLY A 242 -2.96 2.86 -14.88
CA GLY A 242 -3.98 3.83 -14.47
C GLY A 242 -5.37 3.21 -14.23
N GLU A 243 -5.51 1.89 -14.26
CA GLU A 243 -6.80 1.23 -14.01
C GLU A 243 -7.32 1.50 -12.61
N LEU A 244 -6.44 1.58 -11.60
CA LEU A 244 -6.83 1.86 -10.21
C LEU A 244 -7.29 3.30 -9.94
N GLU A 245 -7.28 4.17 -10.95
CA GLU A 245 -7.95 5.48 -10.87
C GLU A 245 -9.46 5.37 -11.09
N ASN A 246 -9.95 4.23 -11.60
CA ASN A 246 -11.36 3.95 -11.80
C ASN A 246 -11.94 3.19 -10.58
N PRO A 247 -12.96 3.73 -9.89
CA PRO A 247 -13.59 3.08 -8.73
C PRO A 247 -14.14 1.68 -9.00
N ASP A 248 -14.61 1.40 -10.23
CA ASP A 248 -15.11 0.07 -10.57
C ASP A 248 -13.99 -0.95 -10.70
N LYS A 249 -12.81 -0.52 -11.19
CA LYS A 249 -11.60 -1.35 -11.25
C LYS A 249 -11.02 -1.61 -9.87
N VAL A 250 -11.08 -0.61 -8.99
CA VAL A 250 -10.72 -0.80 -7.57
C VAL A 250 -11.62 -1.83 -6.88
N ARG A 251 -12.91 -1.91 -7.25
CA ARG A 251 -13.86 -2.89 -6.68
C ARG A 251 -13.69 -4.29 -7.27
N GLU A 252 -13.21 -4.39 -8.50
CA GLU A 252 -12.96 -5.66 -9.20
C GLU A 252 -11.70 -6.36 -8.67
N ALA A 253 -10.67 -5.58 -8.32
CA ALA A 253 -9.40 -6.04 -7.77
C ALA A 253 -9.54 -6.67 -6.37
#